data_AF-A0A0C2WMY4-F1
#
_entry.id   AF-A0A0C2WMY4-F1
#
_cell.length_a   1.000
_cell.length_b   1.000
_cell.length_c   1.000
_cell.angle_alpha   90.00
_cell.angle_beta   90.00
_cell.angle_gamma   90.00
#
_symmetry.space_group_name_H-M   'P 1'
#
loop_
_entity.id
_entity.type
_entity.pdbx_description
1 polymer ?
#
loop_
_entity_poly.entity_id
_entity_poly.type
_entity_poly.pdbx_seq_one_letter_code
_entity_poly.pdbx_strand_id
1 'polypeptide(L)'
;MSRTTSKAFREGLRHRREITIAKATREALRIVQGVLKESLGPNGLTTAEIFNLATRKSPPSFFKPAYLPWTREDARPPNPSHPVRSMRYLKTALLPILEGNGVIRMKPVTRTPVTPSSSASTTSPPSTLSQNLFAWIPVDPDTVPKPKIPEPPIELVGSAVGVGEDWSHLNTRRKRARVEKVAKDYEKMKEVLKKLAEKKKSRSKTLSTPIS
;
A
#
# COMPACT_ATOMS: atom_id res chain seq x y z
N MET A 1 32.16 -5.55 -41.32
CA MET A 1 30.69 -5.44 -41.40
C MET A 1 30.12 -5.46 -39.98
N SER A 2 29.89 -4.29 -39.39
CA SER A 2 29.55 -4.14 -37.97
C SER A 2 28.10 -3.67 -37.83
N ARG A 3 27.28 -4.42 -37.07
CA ARG A 3 25.89 -4.07 -36.76
C ARG A 3 25.84 -3.33 -35.44
N THR A 4 25.65 -2.02 -35.48
CA THR A 4 25.50 -1.14 -34.31
C THR A 4 24.19 -0.36 -34.38
N THR A 5 23.04 -1.00 -34.16
CA THR A 5 21.76 -0.29 -33.98
C THR A 5 20.74 -1.13 -33.20
N SER A 6 20.73 -1.10 -31.86
CA SER A 6 19.52 -1.46 -31.08
C SER A 6 19.61 -1.08 -29.59
N LYS A 7 19.86 0.20 -29.28
CA LYS A 7 19.74 0.69 -27.88
C LYS A 7 18.81 1.89 -27.71
N ALA A 8 18.50 2.63 -28.78
CA ALA A 8 17.68 3.84 -28.71
C ALA A 8 16.15 3.60 -28.70
N PHE A 9 15.66 2.39 -29.03
CA PHE A 9 14.20 2.16 -29.17
C PHE A 9 13.49 1.79 -27.84
N ARG A 10 14.21 1.64 -26.73
CA ARG A 10 13.62 1.28 -25.41
C ARG A 10 13.41 2.45 -24.45
N GLU A 11 13.87 3.66 -24.76
CA GLU A 11 13.72 4.82 -23.87
C GLU A 11 12.57 5.77 -24.24
N GLY A 12 11.96 5.61 -25.43
CA GLY A 12 10.88 6.48 -25.92
C GLY A 12 9.49 6.29 -25.27
N LEU A 13 9.30 5.28 -24.41
CA LEU A 13 8.00 5.01 -23.77
C LEU A 13 7.90 5.45 -22.30
N ARG A 14 8.78 6.36 -21.86
CA ARG A 14 8.75 6.95 -20.51
C ARG A 14 8.33 8.41 -20.47
N HIS A 15 7.76 8.94 -21.55
CA HIS A 15 6.83 10.07 -21.42
C HIS A 15 5.54 9.55 -20.78
N ARG A 16 5.68 9.29 -19.47
CA ARG A 16 4.62 9.30 -18.47
C ARG A 16 3.66 10.39 -18.90
N ARG A 17 2.54 10.00 -19.49
CA ARG A 17 1.31 10.70 -19.19
C ARG A 17 1.32 10.73 -17.66
N GLU A 18 1.48 11.91 -17.08
CA GLU A 18 0.95 12.16 -15.76
C GLU A 18 -0.54 11.84 -15.90
N ILE A 19 -0.86 10.56 -15.75
CA ILE A 19 -2.22 10.10 -15.63
C ILE A 19 -2.59 10.81 -14.34
N THR A 20 -3.24 11.97 -14.46
CA THR A 20 -3.88 12.64 -13.35
C THR A 20 -4.69 11.55 -12.69
N ILE A 21 -4.17 11.04 -11.57
CA ILE A 21 -4.73 9.86 -10.94
C ILE A 21 -6.10 10.32 -10.51
N ALA A 22 -7.11 9.92 -11.28
CA ALA A 22 -8.48 10.33 -11.03
C ALA A 22 -8.77 9.94 -9.58
N LYS A 23 -9.02 10.93 -8.72
CA LYS A 23 -9.17 10.67 -7.29
C LYS A 23 -10.31 9.67 -7.12
N ALA A 24 -10.03 8.58 -6.40
CA ALA A 24 -11.04 7.59 -6.09
C ALA A 24 -12.13 8.22 -5.23
N THR A 25 -13.38 8.05 -5.63
CA THR A 25 -14.52 8.51 -4.84
C THR A 25 -14.83 7.48 -3.77
N ARG A 26 -15.12 7.94 -2.54
CA ARG A 26 -15.45 7.07 -1.40
C ARG A 26 -16.63 6.15 -1.71
N GLU A 27 -17.64 6.65 -2.41
CA GLU A 27 -18.81 5.87 -2.82
C GLU A 27 -18.48 4.76 -3.81
N ALA A 28 -17.60 5.01 -4.78
CA ALA A 28 -17.16 3.98 -5.71
C ALA A 28 -16.39 2.87 -4.99
N LEU A 29 -15.52 3.22 -4.03
CA LEU A 29 -14.82 2.25 -3.19
C LEU A 29 -15.81 1.41 -2.38
N ARG A 30 -16.83 2.03 -1.78
CA ARG A 30 -17.88 1.34 -1.00
C ARG A 30 -18.67 0.35 -1.84
N ILE A 31 -19.08 0.74 -3.05
CA ILE A 31 -19.79 -0.14 -3.98
C ILE A 31 -18.92 -1.35 -4.35
N VAL A 32 -17.67 -1.11 -4.76
CA VAL A 32 -16.75 -2.17 -5.18
C VAL A 32 -16.43 -3.11 -4.01
N GLN A 33 -16.18 -2.58 -2.80
CA GLN A 33 -16.01 -3.40 -1.61
C GLN A 33 -17.27 -4.23 -1.30
N GLY A 34 -18.46 -3.67 -1.45
CA GLY A 34 -19.72 -4.40 -1.28
C GLY A 34 -19.86 -5.53 -2.30
N VAL A 35 -19.54 -5.29 -3.58
CA VAL A 35 -19.53 -6.34 -4.61
C VAL A 35 -18.58 -7.48 -4.23
N LEU A 36 -17.34 -7.15 -3.85
CA LEU A 36 -16.33 -8.14 -3.49
C LEU A 36 -16.71 -8.97 -2.26
N LYS A 37 -17.40 -8.37 -1.28
CA LYS A 37 -17.91 -9.06 -0.08
C LYS A 37 -19.11 -9.96 -0.36
N GLU A 38 -19.98 -9.59 -1.30
CA GLU A 38 -21.14 -10.41 -1.66
C GLU A 38 -20.74 -11.60 -2.54
N SER A 39 -19.73 -11.44 -3.40
CA SER A 39 -19.29 -12.46 -4.34
C SER A 39 -18.03 -13.20 -3.86
N LEU A 40 -18.08 -13.80 -2.67
CA LEU A 40 -16.97 -14.55 -2.04
C LEU A 40 -16.71 -15.91 -2.73
N GLY A 41 -16.61 -15.93 -4.05
CA GLY A 41 -16.21 -17.13 -4.77
C GLY A 41 -14.73 -17.46 -4.48
N PRO A 42 -14.36 -18.76 -4.38
CA PRO A 42 -12.96 -19.18 -4.13
C PRO A 42 -12.00 -18.70 -5.23
N ASN A 43 -12.55 -18.44 -6.42
CA ASN A 43 -11.81 -18.05 -7.61
C ASN A 43 -11.68 -16.53 -7.79
N GLY A 44 -12.14 -15.72 -6.82
CA GLY A 44 -12.17 -14.26 -6.90
C GLY A 44 -13.09 -13.72 -7.99
N LEU A 45 -12.91 -12.46 -8.37
CA LEU A 45 -13.59 -11.84 -9.50
C LEU A 45 -12.59 -11.23 -10.49
N THR A 46 -12.86 -11.38 -11.78
CA THR A 46 -12.12 -10.64 -12.80
C THR A 46 -12.49 -9.16 -12.76
N THR A 47 -11.63 -8.30 -13.31
CA THR A 47 -11.92 -6.86 -13.34
C THR A 47 -13.21 -6.54 -14.12
N ALA A 48 -13.50 -7.32 -15.16
CA ALA A 48 -14.72 -7.15 -15.95
C ALA A 48 -15.97 -7.54 -15.15
N GLU A 49 -15.91 -8.63 -14.40
CA GLU A 49 -16.99 -9.06 -13.50
C GLU A 49 -17.25 -8.02 -12.42
N ILE A 50 -16.20 -7.52 -11.76
CA ILE A 50 -16.33 -6.45 -10.75
C ILE A 50 -17.02 -5.23 -11.35
N PHE A 51 -16.60 -4.79 -12.54
CA PHE A 51 -17.21 -3.64 -13.20
C PHE A 51 -18.70 -3.88 -13.49
N ASN A 52 -19.04 -5.01 -14.13
CA ASN A 52 -20.41 -5.34 -14.49
C ASN A 52 -21.32 -5.44 -13.25
N LEU A 53 -20.84 -6.07 -12.18
CA LEU A 53 -21.57 -6.18 -10.92
C LEU A 53 -21.70 -4.82 -10.22
N ALA A 54 -20.63 -4.01 -10.21
CA ALA A 54 -20.66 -2.68 -9.61
C ALA A 54 -21.61 -1.73 -10.33
N THR A 55 -21.69 -1.80 -11.67
CA THR A 55 -22.61 -0.96 -12.46
C THR A 55 -24.08 -1.35 -12.31
N ARG A 56 -24.37 -2.56 -11.85
CA ARG A 56 -25.73 -3.01 -11.53
C ARG A 56 -26.23 -2.47 -10.19
N LYS A 57 -25.32 -2.08 -9.28
CA LYS A 57 -25.71 -1.48 -7.99
C LYS A 57 -26.15 -0.04 -8.21
N SER A 58 -27.28 0.34 -7.62
CA SER A 58 -27.75 1.72 -7.66
C SER A 58 -26.74 2.63 -6.94
N PRO A 59 -26.40 3.79 -7.51
CA PRO A 59 -25.61 4.79 -6.80
C PRO A 59 -26.40 5.30 -5.57
N PRO A 60 -25.71 5.77 -4.52
CA PRO A 60 -26.37 6.38 -3.38
C PRO A 60 -27.12 7.66 -3.82
N SER A 61 -28.28 7.92 -3.23
CA SER A 61 -29.16 9.05 -3.61
C SER A 61 -28.49 10.42 -3.53
N PHE A 62 -27.54 10.59 -2.62
CA PHE A 62 -26.79 11.82 -2.42
C PHE A 62 -25.57 11.97 -3.36
N PHE A 63 -25.26 10.96 -4.19
CA PHE A 63 -24.14 11.03 -5.10
C PHE A 63 -24.40 12.01 -6.24
N LYS A 64 -23.64 13.10 -6.25
CA LYS A 64 -23.63 14.05 -7.37
C LYS A 64 -22.46 13.70 -8.30
N PRO A 65 -22.72 13.34 -9.57
CA PRO A 65 -21.64 13.07 -10.50
C PRO A 65 -20.81 14.33 -10.67
N ALA A 66 -19.48 14.21 -10.49
CA ALA A 66 -18.60 15.35 -10.73
C ALA A 66 -18.70 15.75 -12.19
N TYR A 67 -19.15 16.98 -12.45
CA TYR A 67 -19.18 17.55 -13.77
C TYR A 67 -17.73 17.80 -14.20
N LEU A 68 -17.15 16.84 -14.91
CA LEU A 68 -15.89 17.05 -15.59
C LEU A 68 -16.24 17.74 -16.92
N PRO A 69 -15.66 18.92 -17.23
CA PRO A 69 -15.84 19.52 -18.53
C PRO A 69 -15.20 18.60 -19.56
N TRP A 70 -16.02 17.83 -20.27
CA TRP A 70 -15.56 16.95 -21.32
C TRP A 70 -15.11 17.82 -22.50
N THR A 71 -13.82 17.80 -22.81
CA THR A 71 -13.34 18.31 -24.09
C THR A 71 -13.84 17.37 -25.19
N ARG A 72 -14.11 17.89 -26.40
CA ARG A 72 -14.62 17.08 -27.53
C ARG A 72 -13.68 15.93 -27.92
N GLU A 73 -12.43 15.99 -27.49
CA GLU A 73 -11.38 15.00 -27.76
C GLU A 73 -11.43 13.80 -26.81
N ASP A 74 -12.01 13.96 -25.62
CA ASP A 74 -12.09 12.88 -24.63
C ASP A 74 -13.38 12.07 -24.79
N ALA A 75 -13.22 10.78 -25.14
CA ALA A 75 -14.34 9.85 -25.19
C ALA A 75 -15.06 9.79 -23.85
N ARG A 76 -16.36 10.12 -23.86
CA ARG A 76 -17.22 10.09 -22.66
C ARG A 76 -17.21 8.68 -22.06
N PRO A 77 -17.05 8.53 -20.73
CA PRO A 77 -17.09 7.23 -20.09
C PRO A 77 -18.48 6.61 -20.27
N PRO A 78 -18.59 5.26 -20.32
CA PRO A 78 -19.86 4.58 -20.54
C PRO A 78 -20.95 4.97 -19.53
N ASN A 79 -20.59 5.14 -18.25
CA ASN A 79 -21.53 5.44 -17.17
C ASN A 79 -21.15 6.73 -16.44
N PRO A 80 -21.37 7.93 -17.03
CA PRO A 80 -20.91 9.20 -16.46
C PRO A 80 -21.61 9.56 -15.14
N SER A 81 -22.85 9.12 -14.95
CA SER A 81 -23.64 9.39 -13.74
C SER A 81 -23.35 8.45 -12.58
N HIS A 82 -22.61 7.36 -12.81
CA HIS A 82 -22.34 6.33 -11.82
C HIS A 82 -21.00 6.59 -11.09
N PRO A 83 -20.85 6.27 -9.79
CA PRO A 83 -19.58 6.39 -9.08
C PRO A 83 -18.43 5.62 -9.75
N VAL A 84 -18.73 4.41 -10.24
CA VAL A 84 -17.81 3.60 -11.06
C VAL A 84 -18.07 3.91 -12.54
N ARG A 85 -17.38 4.92 -13.08
CA ARG A 85 -17.69 5.51 -14.39
C ARG A 85 -17.26 4.68 -15.59
N SER A 86 -16.12 4.01 -15.48
CA SER A 86 -15.51 3.25 -16.57
C SER A 86 -14.59 2.14 -16.06
N MET A 87 -14.32 1.16 -16.93
CA MET A 87 -13.35 0.10 -16.66
C MET A 87 -11.95 0.64 -16.37
N ARG A 88 -11.54 1.69 -17.10
CA ARG A 88 -10.26 2.36 -16.90
C ARG A 88 -10.19 2.98 -15.50
N TYR A 89 -11.24 3.68 -15.07
CA TYR A 89 -11.33 4.26 -13.73
C TYR A 89 -11.21 3.19 -12.64
N LEU A 90 -11.91 2.07 -12.79
CA LEU A 90 -11.80 0.93 -11.87
C LEU A 90 -10.35 0.42 -11.77
N LYS A 91 -9.69 0.19 -12.91
CA LYS A 91 -8.30 -0.31 -12.99
C LYS A 91 -7.26 0.66 -12.45
N THR A 92 -7.36 1.95 -12.77
CA THR A 92 -6.30 2.92 -12.48
C THR A 92 -6.45 3.59 -11.13
N ALA A 93 -7.68 3.77 -10.65
CA ALA A 93 -7.95 4.55 -9.43
C ALA A 93 -8.43 3.69 -8.26
N LEU A 94 -9.38 2.76 -8.49
CA LEU A 94 -10.04 2.06 -7.39
C LEU A 94 -9.27 0.82 -6.93
N LEU A 95 -8.92 -0.07 -7.85
CA LEU A 95 -8.28 -1.36 -7.52
C LEU A 95 -6.90 -1.17 -6.84
N PRO A 96 -6.01 -0.26 -7.29
CA PRO A 96 -4.72 -0.06 -6.63
C PRO A 96 -4.86 0.45 -5.20
N ILE A 97 -5.89 1.24 -4.90
CA ILE A 97 -6.15 1.71 -3.52
C ILE A 97 -6.64 0.57 -2.64
N LEU A 98 -7.54 -0.27 -3.15
CA LEU A 98 -8.03 -1.44 -2.40
C LEU A 98 -6.91 -2.46 -2.15
N GLU A 99 -6.02 -2.65 -3.13
CA GLU A 99 -4.83 -3.50 -2.99
C GLU A 99 -3.81 -2.92 -2.01
N GLY A 100 -3.51 -1.62 -2.12
CA GLY A 100 -2.59 -0.93 -1.20
C GLY A 100 -3.08 -0.92 0.25
N ASN A 101 -4.40 -0.91 0.46
CA ASN A 101 -5.01 -1.05 1.78
C ASN A 101 -5.08 -2.50 2.28
N GLY A 102 -4.58 -3.48 1.50
CA GLY A 102 -4.62 -4.89 1.85
C GLY A 102 -6.02 -5.49 1.88
N VAL A 103 -7.01 -4.87 1.25
CA VAL A 103 -8.41 -5.36 1.21
C VAL A 103 -8.57 -6.46 0.15
N ILE A 104 -7.82 -6.35 -0.94
CA ILE A 104 -7.80 -7.33 -2.02
C ILE A 104 -6.37 -7.64 -2.44
N ARG A 105 -6.18 -8.78 -3.11
CA ARG A 105 -4.95 -9.13 -3.82
C ARG A 105 -5.28 -9.72 -5.18
N MET A 106 -4.45 -9.43 -6.17
CA MET A 106 -4.55 -10.07 -7.46
C MET A 106 -3.86 -11.44 -7.42
N LYS A 107 -4.52 -12.49 -7.92
CA LYS A 107 -3.92 -13.82 -8.09
C LYS A 107 -4.21 -14.37 -9.49
N PRO A 108 -3.27 -15.13 -10.07
CA PRO A 108 -3.56 -15.95 -11.24
C PRO A 108 -4.55 -17.06 -10.83
N VAL A 109 -5.61 -17.20 -11.60
CA VAL A 109 -6.66 -18.21 -11.43
C VAL A 109 -6.92 -18.86 -12.76
N THR A 110 -6.86 -20.17 -12.79
CA THR A 110 -7.22 -20.96 -13.97
C THR A 110 -8.73 -21.18 -13.94
N ARG A 111 -9.46 -20.66 -14.94
CA ARG A 111 -10.90 -20.89 -15.08
C ARG A 111 -11.16 -21.70 -16.34
N THR A 112 -12.02 -22.69 -16.22
CA THR A 112 -12.70 -23.25 -17.39
C THR A 112 -13.74 -22.23 -17.83
N PRO A 113 -13.69 -21.74 -19.09
CA PRO A 113 -14.68 -20.79 -19.57
C PRO A 113 -16.05 -21.47 -19.49
N VAL A 114 -16.92 -20.95 -18.62
CA VAL A 114 -18.34 -21.31 -18.66
C VAL A 114 -18.88 -20.60 -19.88
N THR A 115 -19.02 -21.32 -20.99
CA THR A 115 -19.65 -20.80 -22.20
C THR A 115 -21.01 -20.25 -21.80
N PRO A 116 -21.26 -18.93 -21.90
CA PRO A 116 -22.59 -18.40 -21.64
C PRO A 116 -23.52 -19.09 -22.63
N SER A 117 -24.55 -19.79 -22.15
CA SER A 117 -25.47 -20.58 -22.99
C SER A 117 -26.43 -19.67 -23.79
N SER A 118 -25.95 -18.53 -24.29
CA SER A 118 -26.73 -17.60 -25.09
C SER A 118 -26.58 -17.97 -26.56
N SER A 119 -27.58 -18.70 -27.05
CA SER A 119 -28.19 -18.59 -28.38
C SER A 119 -27.23 -18.57 -29.59
N ALA A 120 -27.04 -19.77 -30.14
CA ALA A 120 -27.05 -20.13 -31.55
C ALA A 120 -26.47 -19.13 -32.58
N SER A 121 -25.37 -19.57 -33.23
CA SER A 121 -25.23 -19.72 -34.69
C SER A 121 -23.85 -19.28 -35.20
N THR A 122 -22.77 -19.93 -34.79
CA THR A 122 -21.54 -20.03 -35.61
C THR A 122 -20.75 -21.28 -35.21
N THR A 123 -20.47 -22.13 -36.18
CA THR A 123 -19.95 -23.51 -36.09
C THR A 123 -18.45 -23.58 -35.73
N SER A 124 -18.00 -22.84 -34.70
CA SER A 124 -16.66 -23.01 -34.15
C SER A 124 -16.68 -24.02 -33.01
N PRO A 125 -15.81 -25.06 -33.00
CA PRO A 125 -15.78 -26.07 -31.95
C PRO A 125 -15.53 -25.41 -30.58
N PRO A 126 -16.20 -25.86 -29.50
CA PRO A 126 -16.01 -25.30 -28.17
C PRO A 126 -14.56 -25.52 -27.74
N SER A 127 -13.80 -24.43 -27.64
CA SER A 127 -12.46 -24.47 -27.08
C SER A 127 -12.57 -24.72 -25.57
N THR A 128 -12.33 -25.96 -25.15
CA THR A 128 -12.31 -26.39 -23.74
C THR A 128 -11.01 -26.01 -23.02
N LEU A 129 -10.18 -25.17 -23.63
CA LEU A 129 -8.90 -24.78 -23.07
C LEU A 129 -9.12 -23.93 -21.82
N SER A 130 -8.55 -24.40 -20.71
CA SER A 130 -8.51 -23.63 -19.47
C SER A 130 -7.73 -22.33 -19.68
N GLN A 131 -8.29 -21.21 -19.23
CA GLN A 131 -7.68 -19.91 -19.39
C GLN A 131 -7.10 -19.44 -18.05
N ASN A 132 -5.84 -19.04 -18.07
CA ASN A 132 -5.19 -18.39 -16.93
C ASN A 132 -5.59 -16.91 -16.92
N LEU A 133 -6.38 -16.51 -15.94
CA LEU A 133 -6.88 -15.14 -15.77
C LEU A 133 -6.39 -14.56 -14.46
N PHE A 134 -6.20 -13.24 -14.40
CA PHE A 134 -5.96 -12.56 -13.14
C PHE A 134 -7.28 -12.16 -12.49
N ALA A 135 -7.51 -12.65 -11.28
CA ALA A 135 -8.69 -12.35 -10.49
C ALA A 135 -8.30 -11.64 -9.19
N TRP A 136 -9.18 -10.74 -8.76
CA TRP A 136 -9.08 -10.06 -7.47
C TRP A 136 -9.79 -10.87 -6.42
N ILE A 137 -9.06 -11.21 -5.35
CA ILE A 137 -9.56 -12.03 -4.26
C ILE A 137 -9.53 -11.16 -2.98
N PRO A 138 -10.63 -11.10 -2.22
CA PRO A 138 -10.63 -10.48 -0.90
C PRO A 138 -9.55 -11.08 0.00
N VAL A 139 -8.87 -10.24 0.76
CA VAL A 139 -7.88 -10.69 1.75
C VAL A 139 -8.49 -10.55 3.12
N ASP A 140 -8.43 -11.62 3.91
CA ASP A 140 -8.86 -11.57 5.30
C ASP A 140 -7.90 -10.66 6.06
N PRO A 141 -8.40 -9.61 6.73
CA PRO A 141 -7.55 -8.63 7.40
C PRO A 141 -6.67 -9.27 8.49
N ASP A 142 -7.14 -10.38 9.07
CA ASP A 142 -6.41 -11.13 10.09
C ASP A 142 -5.22 -11.92 9.53
N THR A 143 -5.22 -12.20 8.22
CA THR A 143 -4.13 -12.92 7.54
C THR A 143 -3.03 -11.99 7.05
N VAL A 144 -3.29 -10.67 6.99
CA VAL A 144 -2.29 -9.69 6.56
C VAL A 144 -1.29 -9.51 7.70
N PRO A 145 0.01 -9.78 7.48
CA PRO A 145 1.01 -9.50 8.51
C PRO A 145 0.94 -8.00 8.81
N LYS A 146 0.67 -7.66 10.08
CA LYS A 146 0.66 -6.27 10.51
C LYS A 146 1.98 -5.63 10.08
N PRO A 147 1.97 -4.43 9.48
CA PRO A 147 3.21 -3.77 9.11
C PRO A 147 4.08 -3.71 10.36
N LYS A 148 5.32 -4.20 10.25
CA LYS A 148 6.29 -4.06 11.34
C LYS A 148 6.46 -2.57 11.55
N ILE A 149 5.91 -2.07 12.65
CA ILE A 149 6.21 -0.71 13.10
C ILE A 149 7.73 -0.68 13.20
N PRO A 150 8.43 0.25 12.51
CA PRO A 150 9.87 0.32 12.63
C PRO A 150 10.17 0.39 14.11
N GLU A 151 10.97 -0.55 14.59
CA GLU A 151 11.36 -0.55 16.00
C GLU A 151 11.91 0.85 16.30
N PRO A 152 11.46 1.48 17.40
CA PRO A 152 11.96 2.79 17.75
C PRO A 152 13.49 2.72 17.73
N PRO A 153 14.18 3.73 17.17
CA PRO A 153 15.63 3.70 17.10
C PRO A 153 16.15 3.41 18.50
N ILE A 154 16.91 2.32 18.63
CA ILE A 154 17.48 1.92 19.92
C ILE A 154 18.38 3.07 20.34
N GLU A 155 17.93 3.84 21.33
CA GLU A 155 18.74 4.91 21.90
C GLU A 155 19.95 4.25 22.56
N LEU A 156 21.10 4.28 21.85
CA LEU A 156 22.35 3.81 22.37
C LEU A 156 22.61 4.55 23.69
N VAL A 157 22.93 3.81 24.75
CA VAL A 157 23.28 4.40 26.05
C VAL A 157 24.46 5.36 25.82
N GLY A 158 24.25 6.64 26.09
CA GLY A 158 25.24 7.70 25.84
C GLY A 158 25.01 8.53 24.57
N SER A 159 23.97 8.25 23.78
CA SER A 159 23.54 9.09 22.65
C SER A 159 23.39 10.56 23.05
N ALA A 160 22.81 10.83 24.22
CA ALA A 160 22.68 12.18 24.79
C ALA A 160 24.01 12.90 25.04
N VAL A 161 25.12 12.15 25.11
CA VAL A 161 26.48 12.66 25.32
C VAL A 161 27.26 12.73 23.99
N GLY A 162 26.61 12.38 22.86
CA GLY A 162 27.22 12.31 21.55
C GLY A 162 27.91 10.98 21.25
N VAL A 163 27.67 9.92 22.04
CA VAL A 163 28.18 8.58 21.71
C VAL A 163 27.46 8.07 20.45
N GLY A 164 28.22 7.83 19.38
CA GLY A 164 27.70 7.37 18.10
C GLY A 164 27.40 8.48 17.08
N GLU A 165 27.69 9.74 17.41
CA GLU A 165 27.66 10.82 16.42
C GLU A 165 28.76 10.64 15.36
N ASP A 166 28.44 10.93 14.09
CA ASP A 166 29.43 10.90 13.03
C ASP A 166 30.31 12.17 13.05
N TRP A 167 31.55 11.99 13.52
CA TRP A 167 32.58 13.03 13.51
C TRP A 167 33.55 12.91 12.33
N SER A 168 33.24 12.10 11.31
CA SER A 168 34.10 11.85 10.14
C SER A 168 34.60 13.14 9.47
N HIS A 169 33.77 14.19 9.47
CA HIS A 169 34.06 15.51 8.90
C HIS A 169 35.04 16.39 9.73
N LEU A 170 35.37 16.02 10.97
CA LEU A 170 36.30 16.78 11.81
C LEU A 170 37.77 16.43 11.53
N ASN A 171 38.67 17.39 11.69
CA ASN A 171 40.12 17.13 11.60
C ASN A 171 40.62 16.27 12.78
N THR A 172 41.76 15.61 12.62
CA THR A 172 42.28 14.63 13.58
C THR A 172 42.44 15.20 15.00
N ARG A 173 42.91 16.45 15.11
CA ARG A 173 43.05 17.14 16.41
C ARG A 173 41.70 17.33 17.11
N ARG A 174 40.68 17.80 16.38
CA ARG A 174 39.32 18.01 16.92
C ARG A 174 38.63 16.69 17.24
N LYS A 175 38.82 15.65 16.42
CA LYS A 175 38.34 14.28 16.70
C LYS A 175 38.84 13.79 18.05
N ARG A 176 40.15 13.89 18.33
CA ARG A 176 40.74 13.48 19.62
C ARG A 176 40.13 14.25 20.80
N ALA A 177 40.09 15.58 20.71
CA ALA A 177 39.49 16.42 21.76
C ALA A 177 38.01 16.10 22.00
N ARG A 178 37.25 15.74 20.95
CA ARG A 178 35.84 15.32 21.06
C ARG A 178 35.71 13.96 21.73
N VAL A 179 36.51 12.97 21.32
CA VAL A 179 36.52 11.63 21.94
C VAL A 179 36.81 11.74 23.44
N GLU A 180 37.83 12.49 23.83
CA GLU A 180 38.18 12.70 25.24
C GLU A 180 37.06 13.38 26.03
N LYS A 181 36.41 14.39 25.43
CA LYS A 181 35.28 15.07 26.05
C LYS A 181 34.10 14.11 26.26
N VAL A 182 33.71 13.39 25.21
CA VAL A 182 32.58 12.45 25.27
C VAL A 182 32.85 11.32 26.27
N ALA A 183 34.08 10.82 26.35
CA ALA A 183 34.46 9.83 27.35
C ALA A 183 34.25 10.34 28.80
N LYS A 184 34.73 11.55 29.11
CA LYS A 184 34.53 12.17 30.43
C LYS A 184 33.06 12.41 30.77
N ASP A 185 32.29 12.89 29.80
CA ASP A 185 30.87 13.16 30.01
C ASP A 185 30.07 11.85 30.15
N TYR A 186 30.48 10.78 29.46
CA TYR A 186 29.88 9.45 29.59
C TYR A 186 30.11 8.83 30.97
N GLU A 187 31.32 8.96 31.52
CA GLU A 187 31.63 8.52 32.90
C GLU A 187 30.75 9.25 33.92
N LYS A 188 30.63 10.58 33.82
CA LYS A 188 29.72 11.36 34.67
C LYS A 188 28.27 10.91 34.54
N MET A 189 27.80 10.67 33.32
CA MET A 189 26.46 10.16 33.07
C MET A 189 26.25 8.80 33.76
N LYS A 190 27.23 7.90 33.68
CA LYS A 190 27.19 6.59 34.35
C LYS A 190 27.11 6.72 35.87
N GLU A 191 27.86 7.65 36.46
CA GLU A 191 27.77 7.94 37.90
C GLU A 191 26.39 8.46 38.32
N VAL A 192 25.81 9.38 37.52
CA VAL A 192 24.46 9.90 37.77
C VAL A 192 23.42 8.79 37.69
N LEU A 193 23.49 7.93 36.66
CA LEU A 193 22.60 6.78 36.52
C LEU A 193 22.72 5.82 37.71
N LYS A 194 23.93 5.56 38.20
CA LYS A 194 24.17 4.75 39.40
C LYS A 194 23.51 5.35 40.65
N LYS A 195 23.72 6.65 40.91
CA LYS A 195 23.10 7.37 42.04
C LYS A 195 21.57 7.37 41.97
N LEU A 196 21.00 7.52 40.77
CA LEU A 196 19.55 7.45 40.57
C LEU A 196 19.00 6.04 40.83
N ALA A 197 19.72 4.99 40.45
CA ALA A 197 19.33 3.61 40.73
C ALA A 197 19.34 3.31 42.24
N GLU A 198 20.39 3.75 42.96
CA GLU A 198 20.49 3.62 44.41
C GLU A 198 19.35 4.37 45.13
N LYS A 199 19.03 5.60 44.70
CA LYS A 199 17.91 6.39 45.22
C LYS A 199 16.54 5.74 44.96
N LYS A 200 16.35 5.11 43.80
CA LYS A 200 15.11 4.36 43.51
C LYS A 200 14.97 3.15 44.43
N LYS A 201 16.07 2.42 44.68
CA LYS A 201 16.10 1.24 45.57
C LYS A 201 15.80 1.60 47.03
N SER A 202 16.27 2.73 47.52
CA SER A 202 15.94 3.18 48.88
C SER A 202 14.48 3.62 49.00
N ARG A 203 13.93 4.30 47.98
CA ARG A 203 12.53 4.76 47.98
C ARG A 203 11.50 3.63 47.90
N SER A 204 11.77 2.57 47.14
CA SER A 204 10.85 1.40 47.10
C SER A 204 10.83 0.64 48.42
N LYS A 205 11.96 0.61 49.16
CA LYS A 205 12.06 -0.04 50.47
C LYS A 205 11.23 0.67 51.55
N THR A 206 11.10 2.00 51.50
CA THR A 206 10.30 2.75 52.48
C THR A 206 8.80 2.67 52.24
N LEU A 207 8.37 2.39 51.00
CA LEU A 207 6.95 2.25 50.62
C LEU A 207 6.39 0.84 50.90
N SER A 208 7.23 -0.16 51.19
CA SER A 208 6.78 -1.53 51.48
C SER A 208 6.61 -1.81 52.97
N THR A 209 6.65 -0.81 53.85
CA THR A 209 6.40 -0.98 55.27
C THR A 209 4.89 -1.10 55.47
N PRO A 210 4.34 -2.29 55.83
CA PRO A 210 2.91 -2.47 55.99
C PRO A 210 2.43 -1.60 57.16
N ILE A 211 1.40 -0.79 56.91
CA ILE A 211 0.70 -0.05 57.96
C ILE A 211 -0.12 -1.10 58.72
N SER A 212 0.33 -1.46 59.92
CA SER A 212 -0.39 -2.32 60.87
C SER A 212 -1.41 -1.52 61.67
#